data_AF-A0AAN9FLZ9-F1
#
_entry.id   AF-A0AAN9FLZ9-F1
#
_cell.length_a   1.000
_cell.length_b   1.000
_cell.length_c   1.000
_cell.angle_alpha   90.00
_cell.angle_beta   90.00
_cell.angle_gamma   90.00
#
_symmetry.space_group_name_H-M   'P 1'
#
loop_
_entity.id
_entity.type
_entity.pdbx_description
1 polymer ?
#
loop_
_entity_poly.entity_id
_entity_poly.type
_entity_poly.pdbx_seq_one_letter_code
_entity_poly.pdbx_strand_id
1 'polypeptide(L)'
;MASTKIGLAAGVPTQRLTTVATLSSVAFPPPPPHRLLFLNPRRPLRTRPSPLTLRVAASSLASPGKAVENVVIIGSGPAGYTAAIYAARANLKPVVFEGYQMGGVPGGQLMTTTEVENFPGFPDGITGPDLMDRMRRQAERWGAELHQEDVEAINVKSSPFTVQSSERKVMCHTVIFATGATAKRLRLPREDEFWSRGISACAICDGASPLFKGQVLAVVGGGDTATEEALYLTKYARHVHLLVRRDQLRASKAMQDRVFDNPNVTVHYNSEAVDLVSNTKGQMSGVLVRKVDTGEESVLEAKGLFYGIGHSPNTELLKDQVELDPSGYVLVQEGTAKTSVDGVFAAGDVQDHEWRQAITAAGSGCIAALSVERYLVSNDLLIEFHQPKTEEAKKELTDRDVQEGFDITCTKHKGGYALRKLYHESPRLICVLYTSPTCGPCRTLKPILSKVIDEFDENVHFVEIDIEEDPEIAEAAGIMGTPCVQYFKNKEMLKTVSGVKMKREYREFIEANK
;
A
#
# COMPACT_ATOMS: atom_id res chain seq x y z
N MET A 1 -21.81 -51.01 51.63
CA MET A 1 -21.21 -52.36 51.66
C MET A 1 -20.19 -52.47 50.54
N ALA A 2 -18.95 -52.88 50.87
CA ALA A 2 -17.88 -53.46 50.04
C ALA A 2 -17.51 -52.76 48.69
N SER A 3 -16.31 -52.14 48.55
CA SER A 3 -15.02 -52.73 48.12
C SER A 3 -15.00 -53.27 46.67
N THR A 4 -13.98 -53.16 45.80
CA THR A 4 -12.73 -52.38 45.59
C THR A 4 -12.19 -52.80 44.19
N LYS A 5 -11.32 -51.97 43.58
CA LYS A 5 -10.26 -52.26 42.54
C LYS A 5 -10.69 -52.21 41.06
N ILE A 6 -10.21 -51.24 40.27
CA ILE A 6 -8.90 -51.09 39.57
C ILE A 6 -8.69 -52.13 38.45
N GLY A 7 -8.54 -51.65 37.21
CA GLY A 7 -8.05 -52.41 36.07
C GLY A 7 -8.00 -51.58 34.78
N LEU A 8 -6.79 -51.23 34.37
CA LEU A 8 -6.41 -50.39 33.23
C LEU A 8 -6.49 -51.11 31.87
N ALA A 9 -6.71 -50.30 30.83
CA ALA A 9 -6.03 -50.29 29.52
C ALA A 9 -6.48 -51.23 28.37
N ALA A 10 -6.93 -50.53 27.31
CA ALA A 10 -6.40 -50.51 25.94
C ALA A 10 -6.83 -51.57 24.91
N GLY A 11 -7.33 -51.07 23.77
CA GLY A 11 -7.21 -51.73 22.46
C GLY A 11 -8.49 -51.72 21.60
N VAL A 12 -8.81 -50.60 20.94
CA VAL A 12 -9.74 -50.56 19.78
C VAL A 12 -8.90 -50.30 18.52
N PRO A 13 -9.08 -51.05 17.43
CA PRO A 13 -8.18 -50.98 16.27
C PRO A 13 -8.52 -49.80 15.37
N THR A 14 -7.51 -48.97 15.08
CA THR A 14 -7.52 -47.97 14.03
C THR A 14 -7.15 -48.60 12.68
N GLN A 15 -8.12 -48.73 11.78
CA GLN A 15 -7.83 -48.96 10.36
C GLN A 15 -7.40 -47.62 9.73
N ARG A 16 -6.10 -47.49 9.44
CA ARG A 16 -5.59 -46.48 8.51
C ARG A 16 -5.65 -47.06 7.09
N LEU A 17 -6.43 -46.42 6.21
CA LEU A 17 -6.22 -46.55 4.77
C LEU A 17 -4.92 -45.81 4.41
N THR A 18 -3.91 -46.54 3.97
CA THR A 18 -2.76 -46.02 3.23
C THR A 18 -2.95 -46.34 1.76
N THR A 19 -3.41 -45.36 0.98
CA THR A 19 -3.28 -45.36 -0.48
C THR A 19 -1.92 -44.77 -0.83
N VAL A 20 -0.99 -45.63 -1.23
CA VAL A 20 0.32 -45.24 -1.77
C VAL A 20 0.12 -44.90 -3.24
N ALA A 21 0.14 -43.61 -3.58
CA ALA A 21 0.25 -43.15 -4.96
C ALA A 21 1.72 -43.20 -5.38
N THR A 22 2.04 -44.08 -6.33
CA THR A 22 3.35 -44.17 -6.98
C THR A 22 3.57 -42.95 -7.87
N LEU A 23 4.52 -42.09 -7.50
CA LEU A 23 5.03 -41.01 -8.34
C LEU A 23 6.04 -41.61 -9.34
N SER A 24 5.66 -41.65 -10.62
CA SER A 24 6.56 -41.91 -11.74
C SER A 24 7.44 -40.69 -11.98
N SER A 25 8.76 -40.85 -11.81
CA SER A 25 9.77 -39.84 -12.15
C SER A 25 9.88 -39.66 -13.66
N VAL A 26 9.47 -38.50 -14.17
CA VAL A 26 9.75 -38.09 -15.55
C VAL A 26 11.15 -37.45 -15.56
N ALA A 27 12.10 -38.12 -16.23
CA ALA A 27 13.46 -37.64 -16.42
C ALA A 27 13.50 -36.61 -17.56
N PHE A 28 14.14 -35.45 -17.33
CA PHE A 28 14.45 -34.46 -18.36
C PHE A 28 15.59 -34.96 -19.28
N PRO A 29 15.55 -34.67 -20.60
CA PRO A 29 16.64 -35.01 -21.50
C PRO A 29 17.84 -34.05 -21.31
N PRO A 30 19.09 -34.51 -21.57
CA PRO A 30 20.27 -33.68 -21.45
C PRO A 30 20.38 -32.67 -22.61
N PRO A 31 21.13 -31.56 -22.43
CA PRO A 31 21.33 -30.57 -23.48
C PRO A 31 22.24 -31.10 -24.61
N PRO A 32 22.13 -30.57 -25.84
CA PRO A 32 22.95 -31.00 -26.97
C PRO A 32 24.42 -30.55 -26.82
N PRO A 33 25.39 -31.28 -27.40
CA PRO A 33 26.80 -30.95 -27.27
C PRO A 33 27.18 -29.73 -28.12
N HIS A 34 27.98 -28.84 -27.53
CA HIS A 34 28.59 -27.69 -28.20
C HIS A 34 29.44 -28.14 -29.40
N ARG A 35 29.09 -27.70 -30.60
CA ARG A 35 29.95 -27.78 -31.79
C ARG A 35 31.07 -26.75 -31.67
N LEU A 36 32.29 -27.22 -31.40
CA LEU A 36 33.54 -26.48 -31.64
C LEU A 36 33.69 -26.25 -33.14
N LEU A 37 33.49 -25.01 -33.58
CA LEU A 37 33.84 -24.55 -34.93
C LEU A 37 35.35 -24.30 -34.98
N PHE A 38 36.07 -25.20 -35.65
CA PHE A 38 37.45 -25.00 -36.06
C PHE A 38 37.52 -23.84 -37.08
N LEU A 39 38.15 -22.74 -36.70
CA LEU A 39 38.53 -21.66 -37.61
C LEU A 39 39.78 -22.07 -38.40
N ASN A 40 39.60 -22.22 -39.71
CA ASN A 40 40.66 -22.48 -40.67
C ASN A 40 41.34 -21.13 -41.04
N PRO A 41 42.68 -20.97 -40.91
CA PRO A 41 43.34 -19.71 -41.20
C PRO A 41 43.82 -19.69 -42.65
N ARG A 42 43.26 -18.80 -43.49
CA ARG A 42 43.89 -18.25 -44.72
C ARG A 42 42.91 -17.37 -45.50
N ARG A 43 43.08 -16.04 -45.43
CA ARG A 43 43.05 -15.10 -46.58
C ARG A 43 43.41 -13.67 -46.15
N PRO A 44 43.88 -12.82 -47.09
CA PRO A 44 44.94 -11.84 -46.85
C PRO A 44 44.46 -10.47 -46.38
N LEU A 45 45.42 -9.72 -45.82
CA LEU A 45 45.36 -8.32 -45.38
C LEU A 45 44.73 -7.40 -46.44
N ARG A 46 43.68 -6.67 -46.06
CA ARG A 46 43.09 -5.58 -46.84
C ARG A 46 43.41 -4.24 -46.17
N THR A 47 43.85 -3.31 -47.00
CA THR A 47 44.37 -1.97 -46.68
C THR A 47 43.31 -1.04 -46.06
N ARG A 48 43.73 -0.21 -45.11
CA ARG A 48 42.94 0.84 -44.43
C ARG A 48 42.38 1.88 -45.42
N PRO A 49 41.10 2.31 -45.31
CA PRO A 49 40.67 3.57 -45.89
C PRO A 49 40.90 4.74 -44.92
N SER A 50 41.18 5.90 -45.50
CA SER A 50 41.41 7.21 -44.88
C SER A 50 40.19 7.76 -44.11
N PRO A 51 40.37 8.70 -43.17
CA PRO A 51 39.26 9.23 -42.37
C PRO A 51 38.38 10.13 -43.24
N LEU A 52 37.12 9.74 -43.42
CA LEU A 52 36.07 10.60 -43.97
C LEU A 52 35.65 11.60 -42.89
N THR A 53 35.88 12.88 -43.16
CA THR A 53 35.33 14.01 -42.43
C THR A 53 33.80 13.96 -42.49
N LEU A 54 33.17 13.64 -41.36
CA LEU A 54 31.72 13.70 -41.21
C LEU A 54 31.31 15.18 -41.20
N ARG A 55 30.75 15.65 -42.32
CA ARG A 55 30.01 16.92 -42.36
C ARG A 55 28.78 16.77 -41.49
N VAL A 56 28.69 17.60 -40.43
CA VAL A 56 27.45 17.83 -39.69
C VAL A 56 26.47 18.49 -40.65
N ALA A 57 25.58 17.70 -41.24
CA ALA A 57 24.35 18.23 -41.81
C ALA A 57 23.42 18.51 -40.64
N ALA A 58 23.17 19.79 -40.38
CA ALA A 58 22.09 20.21 -39.51
C ALA A 58 20.78 19.67 -40.10
N SER A 59 20.29 18.55 -39.57
CA SER A 59 18.94 18.09 -39.88
C SER A 59 17.99 19.13 -39.30
N SER A 60 17.23 19.77 -40.19
CA SER A 60 16.10 20.62 -39.84
C SER A 60 15.26 19.92 -38.78
N LEU A 61 14.97 20.62 -37.68
CA LEU A 61 13.98 20.23 -36.68
C LEU A 61 12.67 19.88 -37.39
N ALA A 62 12.46 18.58 -37.60
CA ALA A 62 11.13 18.04 -37.83
C ALA A 62 10.31 18.36 -36.57
N SER A 63 9.12 18.91 -36.76
CA SER A 63 8.13 19.04 -35.69
C SER A 63 8.00 17.73 -34.93
N PRO A 64 7.98 17.72 -33.58
CA PRO A 64 7.91 16.49 -32.81
C PRO A 64 6.62 15.76 -33.17
N GLY A 65 6.72 14.64 -33.89
CA GLY A 65 5.62 13.69 -33.96
C GLY A 65 5.26 13.27 -32.54
N LYS A 66 3.95 13.23 -32.21
CA LYS A 66 3.49 12.83 -30.87
C LYS A 66 4.13 11.48 -30.51
N ALA A 67 4.99 11.46 -29.48
CA ALA A 67 5.62 10.23 -29.01
C ALA A 67 4.53 9.26 -28.52
N VAL A 68 4.73 7.96 -28.77
CA VAL A 68 3.85 6.89 -28.27
C VAL A 68 4.48 6.36 -26.99
N GLU A 69 3.74 6.43 -25.88
CA GLU A 69 4.20 5.96 -24.58
C GLU A 69 4.14 4.43 -24.49
N ASN A 70 5.03 3.83 -23.70
CA ASN A 70 4.99 2.38 -23.46
C ASN A 70 3.68 1.97 -22.79
N VAL A 71 3.34 2.67 -21.70
CA VAL A 71 2.24 2.31 -20.81
C VAL A 71 1.58 3.54 -20.22
N VAL A 72 0.24 3.55 -20.29
CA VAL A 72 -0.60 4.48 -19.54
C VAL A 72 -1.35 3.71 -18.46
N ILE A 73 -1.30 4.20 -17.23
CA ILE A 73 -2.00 3.65 -16.08
C ILE A 73 -3.15 4.60 -15.72
N ILE A 74 -4.36 4.07 -15.62
CA ILE A 74 -5.55 4.86 -15.28
C ILE A 74 -6.03 4.42 -13.89
N GLY A 75 -5.83 5.29 -12.90
CA GLY A 75 -6.18 5.05 -11.50
C GLY A 75 -4.99 5.13 -10.56
N SER A 76 -5.22 5.67 -9.37
CA SER A 76 -4.23 5.97 -8.32
C SER A 76 -4.40 5.16 -7.04
N GLY A 77 -5.18 4.08 -7.06
CA GLY A 77 -5.25 3.17 -5.91
C GLY A 77 -3.97 2.36 -5.70
N PRO A 78 -3.94 1.43 -4.73
CA PRO A 78 -2.80 0.53 -4.49
C PRO A 78 -2.36 -0.23 -5.74
N ALA A 79 -3.31 -0.66 -6.59
CA ALA A 79 -3.01 -1.32 -7.85
C ALA A 79 -2.27 -0.40 -8.83
N GLY A 80 -2.78 0.82 -9.03
CA GLY A 80 -2.20 1.80 -9.97
C GLY A 80 -0.80 2.24 -9.57
N TYR A 81 -0.59 2.61 -8.30
CA TYR A 81 0.75 3.00 -7.84
C TYR A 81 1.72 1.83 -7.81
N THR A 82 1.29 0.62 -7.45
CA THR A 82 2.18 -0.56 -7.53
C THR A 82 2.57 -0.84 -8.97
N ALA A 83 1.62 -0.78 -9.91
CA ALA A 83 1.93 -0.93 -11.33
C ALA A 83 2.92 0.14 -11.82
N ALA A 84 2.74 1.39 -11.41
CA ALA A 84 3.63 2.49 -11.74
C ALA A 84 5.05 2.27 -11.21
N ILE A 85 5.20 1.83 -9.95
CA ILE A 85 6.50 1.53 -9.36
C ILE A 85 7.25 0.46 -10.18
N TYR A 86 6.57 -0.64 -10.53
CA TYR A 86 7.21 -1.72 -11.28
C TYR A 86 7.54 -1.31 -12.72
N ALA A 87 6.62 -0.66 -13.42
CA ALA A 87 6.86 -0.19 -14.79
C ALA A 87 7.97 0.87 -14.85
N ALA A 88 8.02 1.79 -13.89
CA ALA A 88 9.05 2.82 -13.81
C ALA A 88 10.44 2.21 -13.54
N ARG A 89 10.52 1.24 -12.62
CA ARG A 89 11.77 0.48 -12.35
C ARG A 89 12.25 -0.36 -13.54
N ALA A 90 11.34 -0.76 -14.41
CA ALA A 90 11.64 -1.43 -15.68
C ALA A 90 11.99 -0.43 -16.81
N ASN A 91 12.26 0.84 -16.48
CA ASN A 91 12.61 1.88 -17.46
C ASN A 91 11.53 2.10 -18.53
N LEU A 92 10.25 1.88 -18.19
CA LEU A 92 9.14 2.06 -19.14
C LEU A 92 8.53 3.46 -19.13
N LYS A 93 8.92 4.34 -18.19
CA LYS A 93 8.39 5.70 -18.00
C LYS A 93 6.84 5.74 -18.02
N PRO A 94 6.18 5.12 -17.03
CA PRO A 94 4.72 5.03 -17.03
C PRO A 94 4.09 6.41 -16.84
N VAL A 95 3.08 6.71 -17.66
CA VAL A 95 2.20 7.87 -17.47
C VAL A 95 0.99 7.43 -16.65
N VAL A 96 0.72 8.09 -15.52
CA VAL A 96 -0.35 7.72 -14.58
C VAL A 96 -1.36 8.84 -14.48
N PHE A 97 -2.63 8.54 -14.75
CA PHE A 97 -3.75 9.43 -14.48
C PHE A 97 -4.31 9.12 -13.10
N GLU A 98 -4.16 10.07 -12.18
CA GLU A 98 -4.47 9.88 -10.77
C GLU A 98 -5.94 10.12 -10.44
N GLY A 99 -6.70 10.76 -11.34
CA GLY A 99 -8.04 11.26 -11.08
C GLY A 99 -8.04 12.66 -10.47
N TYR A 100 -9.17 13.36 -10.59
CA TYR A 100 -9.37 14.69 -10.02
C TYR A 100 -10.81 14.88 -9.46
N GLN A 101 -11.81 14.92 -10.33
CA GLN A 101 -13.23 15.05 -9.94
C GLN A 101 -13.95 13.71 -10.09
N MET A 102 -13.97 13.16 -11.31
CA MET A 102 -14.65 11.90 -11.63
C MET A 102 -13.92 10.69 -11.05
N GLY A 103 -12.58 10.67 -11.13
CA GLY A 103 -11.74 9.65 -10.52
C GLY A 103 -11.62 9.77 -9.00
N GLY A 104 -12.13 10.87 -8.42
CA GLY A 104 -12.02 11.17 -6.99
C GLY A 104 -10.62 11.62 -6.57
N VAL A 105 -10.41 11.63 -5.25
CA VAL A 105 -9.12 12.04 -4.65
C VAL A 105 -8.03 11.02 -5.00
N PRO A 106 -6.85 11.46 -5.49
CA PRO A 106 -5.70 10.59 -5.72
C PRO A 106 -5.39 9.70 -4.51
N GLY A 107 -5.21 8.39 -4.75
CA GLY A 107 -5.10 7.37 -3.72
C GLY A 107 -6.33 6.45 -3.61
N GLY A 108 -7.44 6.82 -4.24
CA GLY A 108 -8.64 5.97 -4.31
C GLY A 108 -9.32 5.76 -2.96
N GLN A 109 -9.97 4.60 -2.76
CA GLN A 109 -10.85 4.36 -1.61
C GLN A 109 -10.16 4.52 -0.25
N LEU A 110 -8.85 4.24 -0.16
CA LEU A 110 -8.09 4.40 1.09
C LEU A 110 -8.01 5.85 1.57
N MET A 111 -8.24 6.83 0.70
CA MET A 111 -8.32 8.24 1.12
C MET A 111 -9.51 8.54 2.05
N THR A 112 -10.47 7.62 2.11
CA THR A 112 -11.68 7.77 2.93
C THR A 112 -11.67 6.92 4.20
N THR A 113 -10.63 6.10 4.40
CA THR A 113 -10.44 5.34 5.64
C THR A 113 -9.47 6.04 6.59
N THR A 114 -9.66 5.80 7.88
CA THR A 114 -8.84 6.38 8.94
C THR A 114 -7.57 5.58 9.21
N GLU A 115 -7.68 4.26 9.37
CA GLU A 115 -6.59 3.40 9.84
C GLU A 115 -6.59 2.09 9.06
N VAL A 116 -5.40 1.65 8.67
CA VAL A 116 -5.13 0.44 7.90
C VAL A 116 -4.19 -0.43 8.72
N GLU A 117 -4.74 -1.50 9.29
CA GLU A 117 -4.00 -2.45 10.13
C GLU A 117 -3.60 -3.73 9.38
N ASN A 118 -4.14 -3.94 8.17
CA ASN A 118 -4.02 -5.18 7.41
C ASN A 118 -3.15 -5.06 6.15
N PHE A 119 -2.42 -3.95 5.99
CA PHE A 119 -1.39 -3.82 4.96
C PHE A 119 -0.02 -4.21 5.55
N PRO A 120 0.63 -5.28 5.05
CA PRO A 120 1.88 -5.78 5.64
C PRO A 120 3.01 -4.76 5.53
N GLY A 121 3.85 -4.69 6.56
CA GLY A 121 4.95 -3.71 6.67
C GLY A 121 4.68 -2.56 7.64
N PHE A 122 3.45 -2.46 8.16
CA PHE A 122 3.04 -1.44 9.14
C PHE A 122 2.53 -2.11 10.42
N PRO A 123 3.43 -2.57 11.32
CA PRO A 123 3.04 -3.33 12.52
C PRO A 123 2.17 -2.53 13.50
N ASP A 124 2.33 -1.21 13.51
CA ASP A 124 1.56 -0.28 14.35
C ASP A 124 0.38 0.35 13.61
N GLY A 125 0.03 -0.18 12.42
CA GLY A 125 -0.94 0.43 11.53
C GLY A 125 -0.39 1.67 10.79
N ILE A 126 -1.19 2.17 9.85
CA ILE A 126 -0.93 3.41 9.10
C ILE A 126 -2.26 4.01 8.67
N THR A 127 -2.35 5.34 8.53
CA THR A 127 -3.56 5.94 7.96
C THR A 127 -3.68 5.62 6.47
N GLY A 128 -4.91 5.55 5.96
CA GLY A 128 -5.15 5.34 4.52
C GLY A 128 -4.45 6.40 3.64
N PRO A 129 -4.61 7.70 3.94
CA PRO A 129 -3.89 8.77 3.24
C PRO A 129 -2.36 8.67 3.30
N ASP A 130 -1.77 8.36 4.47
CA ASP A 130 -0.31 8.25 4.60
C ASP A 130 0.25 7.06 3.81
N LEU A 131 -0.48 5.93 3.80
CA LEU A 131 -0.11 4.78 2.98
C LEU A 131 -0.10 5.16 1.50
N MET A 132 -1.10 5.91 1.04
CA MET A 132 -1.22 6.29 -0.36
C MET A 132 -0.20 7.33 -0.80
N ASP A 133 0.07 8.32 0.03
CA ASP A 133 1.14 9.29 -0.20
C ASP A 133 2.52 8.59 -0.30
N ARG A 134 2.80 7.61 0.57
CA ARG A 134 4.05 6.82 0.49
C ARG A 134 4.16 6.05 -0.83
N MET A 135 3.09 5.40 -1.27
CA MET A 135 3.07 4.67 -2.55
C MET A 135 3.22 5.61 -3.74
N ARG A 136 2.56 6.78 -3.69
CA ARG A 136 2.66 7.84 -4.71
C ARG A 136 4.09 8.35 -4.85
N ARG A 137 4.73 8.74 -3.74
CA ARG A 137 6.13 9.20 -3.71
C ARG A 137 7.10 8.13 -4.19
N GLN A 138 6.83 6.86 -3.88
CA GLN A 138 7.65 5.76 -4.39
C GLN A 138 7.55 5.62 -5.91
N ALA A 139 6.35 5.80 -6.49
CA ALA A 139 6.18 5.81 -7.94
C ALA A 139 6.92 6.98 -8.60
N GLU A 140 6.77 8.21 -8.07
CA GLU A 140 7.46 9.41 -8.56
C GLU A 140 8.98 9.27 -8.49
N ARG A 141 9.51 8.75 -7.37
CA ARG A 141 10.95 8.51 -7.20
C ARG A 141 11.55 7.67 -8.32
N TRP A 142 10.83 6.65 -8.78
CA TRP A 142 11.28 5.76 -9.86
C TRP A 142 10.97 6.28 -11.26
N GLY A 143 10.37 7.46 -11.39
CA GLY A 143 10.20 8.16 -12.67
C GLY A 143 8.85 7.93 -13.33
N ALA A 144 7.83 7.54 -12.57
CA ALA A 144 6.46 7.61 -13.06
C ALA A 144 6.04 9.09 -13.24
N GLU A 145 5.41 9.40 -14.37
CA GLU A 145 4.84 10.71 -14.63
C GLU A 145 3.39 10.73 -14.14
N LEU A 146 3.15 11.40 -13.02
CA LEU A 146 1.84 11.44 -12.39
C LEU A 146 1.07 12.70 -12.82
N HIS A 147 -0.18 12.53 -13.22
CA HIS A 147 -1.09 13.59 -13.64
C HIS A 147 -2.38 13.52 -12.85
N GLN A 148 -2.65 14.56 -12.06
CA GLN A 148 -3.91 14.71 -11.31
C GLN A 148 -5.03 15.18 -12.25
N GLU A 149 -5.43 14.30 -13.15
CA GLU A 149 -6.42 14.55 -14.19
C GLU A 149 -7.38 13.37 -14.31
N ASP A 150 -8.63 13.68 -14.67
CA ASP A 150 -9.60 12.66 -15.06
C ASP A 150 -9.38 12.24 -16.51
N VAL A 151 -9.38 10.92 -16.75
CA VAL A 151 -9.52 10.40 -18.11
C VAL A 151 -10.99 10.48 -18.49
N GLU A 152 -11.27 11.19 -19.57
CA GLU A 152 -12.62 11.41 -20.09
C GLU A 152 -12.95 10.44 -21.22
N ALA A 153 -11.94 9.99 -21.97
CA ALA A 153 -12.11 9.06 -23.06
C ALA A 153 -10.88 8.16 -23.26
N ILE A 154 -11.14 6.92 -23.67
CA ILE A 154 -10.13 5.95 -24.08
C ILE A 154 -10.60 5.23 -25.34
N ASN A 155 -9.68 4.95 -26.27
CA ASN A 155 -9.91 4.06 -27.40
C ASN A 155 -8.87 2.94 -27.40
N VAL A 156 -9.34 1.71 -27.14
CA VAL A 156 -8.52 0.49 -27.18
C VAL A 156 -8.81 -0.41 -28.40
N LYS A 157 -9.67 0.02 -29.31
CA LYS A 157 -10.04 -0.73 -30.53
C LYS A 157 -9.02 -0.60 -31.66
N SER A 158 -8.10 0.36 -31.55
CA SER A 158 -7.03 0.61 -32.52
C SER A 158 -5.70 0.79 -31.82
N SER A 159 -4.64 0.17 -32.35
CA SER A 159 -3.27 0.35 -31.86
C SER A 159 -2.51 1.35 -32.73
N PRO A 160 -1.72 2.28 -32.13
CA PRO A 160 -1.57 2.50 -30.68
C PRO A 160 -2.86 3.05 -30.05
N PHE A 161 -3.07 2.71 -28.78
CA PHE A 161 -4.23 3.15 -28.01
C PHE A 161 -4.18 4.65 -27.75
N THR A 162 -5.33 5.23 -27.46
CA THR A 162 -5.45 6.66 -27.16
C THR A 162 -6.15 6.85 -25.81
N VAL A 163 -5.55 7.63 -24.92
CA VAL A 163 -6.11 8.06 -23.64
C VAL A 163 -6.18 9.58 -23.62
N GLN A 164 -7.33 10.13 -23.24
CA GLN A 164 -7.60 11.57 -23.30
C GLN A 164 -8.20 12.08 -21.99
N SER A 165 -7.59 13.15 -21.46
CA SER A 165 -8.15 14.03 -20.43
C SER A 165 -8.54 15.37 -21.05
N SER A 166 -9.01 16.30 -20.21
CA SER A 166 -9.25 17.70 -20.59
C SER A 166 -7.97 18.44 -21.02
N GLU A 167 -6.82 18.07 -20.48
CA GLU A 167 -5.55 18.76 -20.72
C GLU A 167 -4.68 18.08 -21.78
N ARG A 168 -4.76 16.76 -21.91
CA ARG A 168 -3.83 16.00 -22.76
C ARG A 168 -4.47 14.84 -23.47
N LYS A 169 -3.83 14.49 -24.59
CA LYS A 169 -4.14 13.30 -25.38
C LYS A 169 -2.85 12.50 -25.58
N VAL A 170 -2.80 11.33 -24.97
CA VAL A 170 -1.64 10.43 -24.95
C VAL A 170 -1.92 9.24 -25.86
N MET A 171 -0.94 8.89 -26.69
CA MET A 171 -0.95 7.65 -27.46
C MET A 171 -0.05 6.64 -26.76
N CYS A 172 -0.44 5.38 -26.68
CA CYS A 172 0.34 4.37 -25.97
C CYS A 172 0.23 2.96 -26.56
N HIS A 173 1.23 2.12 -26.28
CA HIS A 173 1.24 0.72 -26.70
C HIS A 173 0.43 -0.19 -25.76
N THR A 174 0.35 0.17 -24.47
CA THR A 174 -0.37 -0.60 -23.46
C THR A 174 -1.13 0.29 -22.49
N VAL A 175 -2.18 -0.27 -21.89
CA VAL A 175 -2.96 0.38 -20.82
C VAL A 175 -3.09 -0.57 -19.64
N ILE A 176 -2.86 -0.05 -18.42
CA ILE A 176 -3.28 -0.70 -17.18
C ILE A 176 -4.48 0.05 -16.62
N PHE A 177 -5.64 -0.59 -16.64
CA PHE A 177 -6.89 -0.06 -16.10
C PHE A 177 -7.02 -0.45 -14.63
N ALA A 178 -6.86 0.52 -13.74
CA ALA A 178 -6.81 0.34 -12.29
C ALA A 178 -7.71 1.35 -11.56
N THR A 179 -8.87 1.66 -12.16
CA THR A 179 -9.85 2.64 -11.67
C THR A 179 -10.63 2.20 -10.44
N GLY A 180 -10.44 0.95 -10.01
CA GLY A 180 -11.06 0.37 -8.82
C GLY A 180 -12.58 0.21 -8.94
N ALA A 181 -13.22 0.18 -7.77
CA ALA A 181 -14.67 0.13 -7.63
C ALA A 181 -15.11 1.12 -6.54
N THR A 182 -16.39 1.45 -6.54
CA THR A 182 -17.01 2.35 -5.57
C THR A 182 -18.02 1.58 -4.73
N ALA A 183 -17.87 1.62 -3.41
CA ALA A 183 -18.85 1.03 -2.50
C ALA A 183 -20.24 1.65 -2.72
N LYS A 184 -21.26 0.80 -2.86
CA LYS A 184 -22.65 1.29 -2.96
C LYS A 184 -23.09 1.82 -1.60
N ARG A 185 -23.73 2.98 -1.62
CA ARG A 185 -24.26 3.64 -0.42
C ARG A 185 -25.77 3.83 -0.52
N LEU A 186 -26.44 3.93 0.64
CA LEU A 186 -27.89 4.13 0.70
C LEU A 186 -28.28 5.60 0.48
N ARG A 187 -27.35 6.53 0.71
CA ARG A 187 -27.55 7.98 0.73
C ARG A 187 -28.56 8.41 1.79
N LEU A 188 -28.38 7.90 3.02
CA LEU A 188 -29.21 8.31 4.15
C LEU A 188 -29.04 9.82 4.45
N PRO A 189 -30.06 10.50 5.00
CA PRO A 189 -29.99 11.94 5.26
C PRO A 189 -28.77 12.38 6.07
N ARG A 190 -28.37 11.60 7.09
CA ARG A 190 -27.18 11.87 7.91
C ARG A 190 -25.98 10.97 7.59
N GLU A 191 -25.96 10.35 6.41
CA GLU A 191 -24.90 9.40 6.04
C GLU A 191 -23.50 10.05 6.08
N ASP A 192 -23.35 11.24 5.49
CA ASP A 192 -22.06 11.94 5.43
C ASP A 192 -21.56 12.38 6.82
N GLU A 193 -22.45 12.64 7.78
CA GLU A 193 -22.09 13.01 9.16
C GLU A 193 -21.38 11.87 9.89
N PHE A 194 -21.81 10.62 9.63
CA PHE A 194 -21.34 9.41 10.31
C PHE A 194 -20.44 8.52 9.45
N TRP A 195 -20.18 8.89 8.18
CA TRP A 195 -19.23 8.18 7.33
C TRP A 195 -17.84 8.16 7.98
N SER A 196 -17.26 6.96 8.10
CA SER A 196 -15.99 6.73 8.81
C SER A 196 -16.00 7.11 10.31
N ARG A 197 -17.18 7.37 10.89
CA ARG A 197 -17.41 7.71 12.32
C ARG A 197 -18.55 6.90 12.95
N GLY A 198 -18.91 5.79 12.31
CA GLY A 198 -20.02 4.93 12.68
C GLY A 198 -20.53 4.11 11.50
N ILE A 199 -20.47 4.67 10.28
CA ILE A 199 -20.78 3.95 9.04
C ILE A 199 -19.49 3.46 8.38
N SER A 200 -19.51 2.22 7.90
CA SER A 200 -18.48 1.63 7.05
C SER A 200 -19.12 0.83 5.91
N ALA A 201 -18.38 0.65 4.81
CA ALA A 201 -18.75 -0.28 3.74
C ALA A 201 -17.78 -1.48 3.63
N CYS A 202 -16.91 -1.68 4.62
CA CYS A 202 -16.00 -2.81 4.69
C CYS A 202 -15.91 -3.34 6.13
N ALA A 203 -16.72 -4.35 6.45
CA ALA A 203 -16.67 -4.98 7.77
C ALA A 203 -15.32 -5.63 8.08
N ILE A 204 -14.64 -6.18 7.06
CA ILE A 204 -13.33 -6.82 7.21
C ILE A 204 -12.26 -5.80 7.61
N CYS A 205 -12.31 -4.61 7.02
CA CYS A 205 -11.37 -3.53 7.25
C CYS A 205 -11.54 -2.95 8.65
N ASP A 206 -12.77 -2.54 9.00
CA ASP A 206 -12.97 -1.70 10.19
C ASP A 206 -13.52 -2.48 11.38
N GLY A 207 -14.02 -3.71 11.20
CA GLY A 207 -14.73 -4.44 12.25
C GLY A 207 -13.91 -4.70 13.53
N ALA A 208 -12.59 -4.77 13.42
CA ALA A 208 -11.68 -4.95 14.56
C ALA A 208 -11.38 -3.64 15.32
N SER A 209 -11.74 -2.48 14.75
CA SER A 209 -11.45 -1.16 15.30
C SER A 209 -11.96 -1.02 16.75
N PRO A 210 -11.23 -0.30 17.62
CA PRO A 210 -11.69 0.00 18.98
C PRO A 210 -13.09 0.62 19.05
N LEU A 211 -13.55 1.28 17.99
CA LEU A 211 -14.90 1.88 17.91
C LEU A 211 -16.01 0.83 17.99
N PHE A 212 -15.82 -0.35 17.40
CA PHE A 212 -16.86 -1.36 17.24
C PHE A 212 -16.72 -2.55 18.19
N LYS A 213 -15.55 -2.72 18.79
CA LYS A 213 -15.27 -3.79 19.75
C LYS A 213 -16.26 -3.78 20.92
N GLY A 214 -16.92 -4.91 21.14
CA GLY A 214 -17.92 -5.13 22.18
C GLY A 214 -19.24 -4.36 21.99
N GLN A 215 -19.44 -3.67 20.86
CA GLN A 215 -20.65 -2.89 20.61
C GLN A 215 -21.73 -3.73 19.91
N VAL A 216 -22.97 -3.20 19.86
CA VAL A 216 -24.02 -3.69 18.97
C VAL A 216 -23.84 -3.01 17.61
N LEU A 217 -23.81 -3.79 16.54
CA LEU A 217 -23.63 -3.29 15.18
C LEU A 217 -24.82 -3.67 14.31
N ALA A 218 -25.00 -2.98 13.20
CA ALA A 218 -25.96 -3.31 12.16
C ALA A 218 -25.26 -3.53 10.82
N VAL A 219 -25.77 -4.46 10.01
CA VAL A 219 -25.36 -4.68 8.62
C VAL A 219 -26.60 -4.53 7.73
N VAL A 220 -26.50 -3.77 6.65
CA VAL A 220 -27.55 -3.69 5.63
C VAL A 220 -27.18 -4.56 4.44
N GLY A 221 -28.11 -5.43 4.05
CA GLY A 221 -27.99 -6.27 2.86
C GLY A 221 -28.61 -7.64 3.06
N GLY A 222 -28.76 -8.39 1.97
CA GLY A 222 -29.37 -9.73 2.03
C GLY A 222 -28.70 -10.77 1.12
N GLY A 223 -27.57 -10.45 0.51
CA GLY A 223 -26.77 -11.40 -0.28
C GLY A 223 -25.66 -12.03 0.57
N ASP A 224 -24.82 -12.87 -0.06
CA ASP A 224 -23.72 -13.56 0.62
C ASP A 224 -22.78 -12.58 1.32
N THR A 225 -22.38 -11.47 0.67
CA THR A 225 -21.55 -10.42 1.27
C THR A 225 -22.10 -9.93 2.61
N ALA A 226 -23.39 -9.58 2.69
CA ALA A 226 -23.98 -9.10 3.94
C ALA A 226 -23.99 -10.17 5.04
N THR A 227 -24.25 -11.42 4.68
CA THR A 227 -24.24 -12.54 5.64
C THR A 227 -22.83 -12.89 6.12
N GLU A 228 -21.83 -12.84 5.24
CA GLU A 228 -20.43 -13.06 5.59
C GLU A 228 -19.91 -11.95 6.50
N GLU A 229 -20.19 -10.70 6.15
CA GLU A 229 -19.81 -9.54 6.97
C GLU A 229 -20.49 -9.56 8.34
N ALA A 230 -21.78 -9.89 8.40
CA ALA A 230 -22.49 -10.01 9.67
C ALA A 230 -21.85 -11.08 10.57
N LEU A 231 -21.54 -12.26 10.01
CA LEU A 231 -20.85 -13.32 10.74
C LEU A 231 -19.43 -12.91 11.15
N TYR A 232 -18.68 -12.23 10.27
CA TYR A 232 -17.35 -11.74 10.57
C TYR A 232 -17.37 -10.76 11.76
N LEU A 233 -18.31 -9.83 11.77
CA LEU A 233 -18.44 -8.83 12.85
C LEU A 233 -18.75 -9.46 14.21
N THR A 234 -19.37 -10.65 14.27
CA THR A 234 -19.59 -11.35 15.56
C THR A 234 -18.31 -11.74 16.29
N LYS A 235 -17.14 -11.70 15.64
CA LYS A 235 -15.83 -11.89 16.30
C LYS A 235 -15.46 -10.71 17.21
N TYR A 236 -16.01 -9.53 16.96
CA TYR A 236 -15.63 -8.28 17.63
C TYR A 236 -16.83 -7.62 18.33
N ALA A 237 -18.00 -7.68 17.72
CA ALA A 237 -19.25 -7.14 18.24
C ALA A 237 -19.88 -8.08 19.28
N ARG A 238 -20.63 -7.52 20.24
CA ARG A 238 -21.42 -8.35 21.16
C ARG A 238 -22.71 -8.89 20.51
N HIS A 239 -23.22 -8.18 19.50
CA HIS A 239 -24.41 -8.55 18.75
C HIS A 239 -24.43 -7.82 17.40
N VAL A 240 -25.00 -8.46 16.37
CA VAL A 240 -25.11 -7.91 15.02
C VAL A 240 -26.55 -8.01 14.52
N HIS A 241 -27.12 -6.89 14.10
CA HIS A 241 -28.43 -6.84 13.45
C HIS A 241 -28.27 -6.85 11.93
N LEU A 242 -28.83 -7.85 11.24
CA LEU A 242 -28.83 -7.94 9.78
C LEU A 242 -30.14 -7.39 9.23
N LEU A 243 -30.11 -6.21 8.61
CA LEU A 243 -31.26 -5.52 8.02
C LEU A 243 -31.46 -5.95 6.57
N VAL A 244 -32.57 -6.66 6.33
CA VAL A 244 -32.94 -7.21 5.02
C VAL A 244 -34.22 -6.52 4.53
N ARG A 245 -34.14 -5.83 3.39
CA ARG A 245 -35.29 -5.08 2.84
C ARG A 245 -36.47 -5.96 2.43
N ARG A 246 -36.22 -7.23 2.11
CA ARG A 246 -37.24 -8.21 1.69
C ARG A 246 -37.60 -9.16 2.83
N ASP A 247 -38.58 -10.00 2.59
CA ASP A 247 -39.04 -11.09 3.46
C ASP A 247 -38.13 -12.33 3.41
N GLN A 248 -37.11 -12.33 2.56
CA GLN A 248 -36.16 -13.43 2.39
C GLN A 248 -34.73 -12.95 2.08
N LEU A 249 -33.75 -13.78 2.45
CA LEU A 249 -32.35 -13.61 2.04
C LEU A 249 -32.14 -14.09 0.60
N ARG A 250 -31.28 -13.37 -0.15
CA ARG A 250 -30.74 -13.79 -1.46
C ARG A 250 -29.48 -14.65 -1.30
N ALA A 251 -28.84 -14.61 -0.14
CA ALA A 251 -27.65 -15.40 0.17
C ALA A 251 -27.85 -16.89 -0.12
N SER A 252 -26.76 -17.58 -0.43
CA SER A 252 -26.73 -19.04 -0.58
C SER A 252 -27.29 -19.74 0.65
N LYS A 253 -27.86 -20.94 0.47
CA LYS A 253 -28.50 -21.68 1.57
C LYS A 253 -27.54 -21.95 2.73
N ALA A 254 -26.29 -22.29 2.41
CA ALA A 254 -25.24 -22.50 3.40
C ALA A 254 -24.98 -21.23 4.25
N MET A 255 -24.99 -20.05 3.63
CA MET A 255 -24.81 -18.79 4.36
C MET A 255 -26.03 -18.41 5.20
N GLN A 256 -27.23 -18.68 4.71
CA GLN A 256 -28.46 -18.52 5.50
C GLN A 256 -28.41 -19.37 6.77
N ASP A 257 -28.07 -20.66 6.63
CA ASP A 257 -28.03 -21.59 7.77
C ASP A 257 -26.99 -21.14 8.82
N ARG A 258 -25.80 -20.69 8.39
CA ARG A 258 -24.77 -20.13 9.30
C ARG A 258 -25.25 -18.89 10.05
N VAL A 259 -26.02 -18.02 9.41
CA VAL A 259 -26.59 -16.82 10.05
C VAL A 259 -27.66 -17.20 11.06
N PHE A 260 -28.55 -18.13 10.71
CA PHE A 260 -29.63 -18.57 11.60
C PHE A 260 -29.12 -19.34 12.82
N ASP A 261 -28.03 -20.08 12.67
CA ASP A 261 -27.40 -20.84 13.76
C ASP A 261 -26.55 -19.96 14.69
N ASN A 262 -26.28 -18.70 14.34
CA ASN A 262 -25.46 -17.81 15.15
C ASN A 262 -26.32 -16.98 16.13
N PRO A 263 -26.23 -17.21 17.46
CA PRO A 263 -27.07 -16.52 18.44
C PRO A 263 -26.74 -15.02 18.58
N ASN A 264 -25.59 -14.59 18.06
CA ASN A 264 -25.17 -13.18 18.09
C ASN A 264 -25.64 -12.40 16.86
N VAL A 265 -26.42 -13.02 15.95
CA VAL A 265 -27.01 -12.35 14.79
C VAL A 265 -28.53 -12.37 14.90
N THR A 266 -29.17 -11.21 14.76
CA THR A 266 -30.63 -11.11 14.59
C THR A 266 -30.93 -10.61 13.18
N VAL A 267 -31.70 -11.40 12.42
CA VAL A 267 -32.16 -11.00 11.07
C VAL A 267 -33.47 -10.24 11.16
N HIS A 268 -33.49 -9.05 10.58
CA HIS A 268 -34.67 -8.21 10.47
C HIS A 268 -35.14 -8.18 9.01
N TYR A 269 -36.16 -8.98 8.71
CA TYR A 269 -36.83 -8.96 7.41
C TYR A 269 -37.76 -7.76 7.26
N ASN A 270 -38.05 -7.41 6.01
CA ASN A 270 -38.86 -6.27 5.64
C ASN A 270 -38.37 -4.97 6.32
N SER A 271 -37.06 -4.82 6.52
CA SER A 271 -36.49 -3.71 7.28
C SER A 271 -35.56 -2.88 6.41
N GLU A 272 -35.86 -1.59 6.33
CA GLU A 272 -35.08 -0.59 5.61
C GLU A 272 -34.48 0.42 6.60
N ALA A 273 -33.18 0.72 6.47
CA ALA A 273 -32.57 1.83 7.19
C ALA A 273 -33.00 3.14 6.53
N VAL A 274 -33.60 4.04 7.31
CA VAL A 274 -34.14 5.32 6.85
C VAL A 274 -33.18 6.46 7.16
N ASP A 275 -32.62 6.49 8.38
CA ASP A 275 -31.65 7.51 8.80
C ASP A 275 -30.87 7.05 10.04
N LEU A 276 -29.99 7.89 10.58
CA LEU A 276 -29.18 7.62 11.76
C LEU A 276 -29.55 8.47 12.97
N VAL A 277 -29.41 7.86 14.15
CA VAL A 277 -29.65 8.49 15.44
C VAL A 277 -28.33 8.68 16.16
N SER A 278 -28.17 9.85 16.79
CA SER A 278 -26.98 10.23 17.56
C SER A 278 -27.29 10.41 19.03
N ASN A 279 -26.31 10.12 19.89
CA ASN A 279 -26.38 10.43 21.30
C ASN A 279 -26.13 11.93 21.58
N THR A 280 -26.19 12.32 22.85
CA THR A 280 -25.95 13.71 23.29
C THR A 280 -24.53 14.23 23.02
N LYS A 281 -23.58 13.33 22.70
CA LYS A 281 -22.19 13.66 22.32
C LYS A 281 -21.99 13.69 20.80
N GLY A 282 -23.05 13.58 20.00
CA GLY A 282 -22.96 13.57 18.54
C GLY A 282 -22.34 12.31 17.94
N GLN A 283 -22.32 11.20 18.69
CA GLN A 283 -21.85 9.90 18.17
C GLN A 283 -23.04 9.06 17.74
N MET A 284 -22.86 8.21 16.72
CA MET A 284 -23.89 7.27 16.29
C MET A 284 -24.31 6.36 17.47
N SER A 285 -25.61 6.26 17.69
CA SER A 285 -26.21 5.42 18.74
C SER A 285 -27.33 4.52 18.25
N GLY A 286 -27.83 4.74 17.03
CA GLY A 286 -28.83 3.85 16.45
C GLY A 286 -29.10 4.12 14.98
N VAL A 287 -29.90 3.24 14.39
CA VAL A 287 -30.41 3.31 13.03
C VAL A 287 -31.93 3.46 13.12
N LEU A 288 -32.49 4.48 12.48
CA LEU A 288 -33.93 4.57 12.27
C LEU A 288 -34.30 3.54 11.20
N VAL A 289 -35.11 2.56 11.57
CA VAL A 289 -35.52 1.46 10.69
C VAL A 289 -37.02 1.55 10.45
N ARG A 290 -37.42 1.40 9.19
CA ARG A 290 -38.82 1.29 8.78
C ARG A 290 -39.13 -0.13 8.34
N LYS A 291 -40.24 -0.66 8.83
CA LYS A 291 -40.84 -1.91 8.33
C LYS A 291 -41.54 -1.65 7.00
N VAL A 292 -41.15 -2.36 5.95
CA VAL A 292 -41.65 -2.16 4.57
C VAL A 292 -43.10 -2.63 4.42
N ASP A 293 -43.49 -3.65 5.18
CA ASP A 293 -44.82 -4.25 5.19
C ASP A 293 -45.83 -3.46 6.03
N THR A 294 -45.42 -2.88 7.16
CA THR A 294 -46.33 -2.14 8.06
C THR A 294 -46.19 -0.62 7.98
N GLY A 295 -45.07 -0.11 7.48
CA GLY A 295 -44.71 1.31 7.55
C GLY A 295 -44.25 1.79 8.93
N GLU A 296 -44.19 0.91 9.92
CA GLU A 296 -43.79 1.26 11.29
C GLU A 296 -42.32 1.66 11.34
N GLU A 297 -42.01 2.79 11.99
CA GLU A 297 -40.66 3.27 12.21
C GLU A 297 -40.26 3.07 13.67
N SER A 298 -39.03 2.58 13.88
CA SER A 298 -38.45 2.39 15.20
C SER A 298 -36.95 2.64 15.19
N VAL A 299 -36.39 2.97 16.35
CA VAL A 299 -34.95 3.13 16.49
C VAL A 299 -34.34 1.82 16.94
N LEU A 300 -33.44 1.28 16.12
CA LEU A 300 -32.63 0.11 16.46
C LEU A 300 -31.30 0.57 17.06
N GLU A 301 -31.00 0.15 18.28
CA GLU A 301 -29.72 0.47 18.94
C GLU A 301 -28.56 -0.20 18.20
N ALA A 302 -27.65 0.61 17.67
CA ALA A 302 -26.42 0.17 17.03
C ALA A 302 -25.41 1.30 17.02
N LYS A 303 -24.17 1.02 17.44
CA LYS A 303 -23.08 2.00 17.40
C LYS A 303 -22.28 1.99 16.10
N GLY A 304 -22.59 1.06 15.20
CA GLY A 304 -22.03 1.04 13.87
C GLY A 304 -23.00 0.45 12.85
N LEU A 305 -22.90 0.92 11.62
CA LEU A 305 -23.68 0.46 10.47
C LEU A 305 -22.73 0.08 9.32
N PHE A 306 -22.87 -1.14 8.82
CA PHE A 306 -22.05 -1.68 7.76
C PHE A 306 -22.87 -1.94 6.50
N TYR A 307 -22.38 -1.51 5.34
CA TYR A 307 -23.04 -1.72 4.05
C TYR A 307 -22.53 -2.98 3.34
N GLY A 308 -23.27 -4.07 3.48
CA GLY A 308 -23.09 -5.32 2.74
C GLY A 308 -23.85 -5.36 1.40
N ILE A 309 -24.00 -4.22 0.72
CA ILE A 309 -24.81 -4.08 -0.52
C ILE A 309 -23.98 -4.10 -1.81
N GLY A 310 -22.67 -4.38 -1.70
CA GLY A 310 -21.76 -4.57 -2.82
C GLY A 310 -21.15 -3.27 -3.35
N HIS A 311 -20.35 -3.41 -4.42
CA HIS A 311 -19.63 -2.32 -5.06
C HIS A 311 -20.07 -2.18 -6.53
N SER A 312 -19.80 -1.01 -7.12
CA SER A 312 -19.90 -0.75 -8.56
C SER A 312 -18.49 -0.58 -9.11
N PRO A 313 -18.00 -1.42 -10.04
CA PRO A 313 -16.70 -1.23 -10.66
C PRO A 313 -16.71 -0.01 -11.58
N ASN A 314 -15.62 0.75 -11.61
CA ASN A 314 -15.52 2.03 -12.34
C ASN A 314 -15.08 1.79 -13.80
N THR A 315 -15.92 1.12 -14.59
CA THR A 315 -15.60 0.59 -15.93
C THR A 315 -16.20 1.36 -17.09
N GLU A 316 -16.81 2.52 -16.83
CA GLU A 316 -17.53 3.31 -17.82
C GLU A 316 -16.68 3.63 -19.06
N LEU A 317 -15.39 3.90 -18.87
CA LEU A 317 -14.43 4.19 -19.95
C LEU A 317 -14.19 3.01 -20.90
N LEU A 318 -14.25 1.77 -20.40
CA LEU A 318 -13.97 0.56 -21.18
C LEU A 318 -15.23 -0.18 -21.63
N LYS A 319 -16.41 0.33 -21.27
CA LYS A 319 -17.67 -0.26 -21.68
C LYS A 319 -17.74 -0.38 -23.21
N ASP A 320 -18.20 -1.54 -23.69
CA ASP A 320 -18.29 -1.89 -25.11
C ASP A 320 -16.94 -1.92 -25.87
N GLN A 321 -15.82 -1.93 -25.12
CA GLN A 321 -14.46 -2.08 -25.67
C GLN A 321 -13.73 -3.32 -25.13
N VAL A 322 -14.03 -3.75 -23.91
CA VAL A 322 -13.53 -5.01 -23.31
C VAL A 322 -14.72 -5.85 -22.79
N GLU A 323 -14.49 -7.14 -22.60
CA GLU A 323 -15.47 -8.03 -21.97
C GLU A 323 -15.62 -7.70 -20.47
N LEU A 324 -16.88 -7.55 -20.04
CA LEU A 324 -17.25 -7.33 -18.65
C LEU A 324 -18.14 -8.47 -18.18
N ASP A 325 -18.10 -8.78 -16.89
CA ASP A 325 -19.03 -9.71 -16.27
C ASP A 325 -20.44 -9.08 -16.16
N PRO A 326 -21.49 -9.87 -15.82
CA PRO A 326 -22.85 -9.34 -15.67
C PRO A 326 -23.00 -8.26 -14.59
N SER A 327 -22.05 -8.14 -13.66
CA SER A 327 -22.00 -7.12 -12.60
C SER A 327 -21.21 -5.88 -13.00
N GLY A 328 -20.56 -5.89 -14.17
CA GLY A 328 -19.77 -4.80 -14.74
C GLY A 328 -18.27 -4.89 -14.49
N TYR A 329 -17.74 -5.92 -13.82
CA TYR A 329 -16.29 -6.04 -13.57
C TYR A 329 -15.56 -6.43 -14.84
N VAL A 330 -14.33 -5.94 -15.02
CA VAL A 330 -13.50 -6.33 -16.17
C VAL A 330 -13.12 -7.80 -16.06
N LEU A 331 -13.43 -8.57 -17.10
CA LEU A 331 -13.01 -9.96 -17.15
C LEU A 331 -11.51 -10.04 -17.50
N VAL A 332 -10.77 -10.76 -16.65
CA VAL A 332 -9.37 -11.08 -16.89
C VAL A 332 -9.17 -12.59 -16.98
N GLN A 333 -8.18 -13.02 -17.74
CA GLN A 333 -7.77 -14.42 -17.73
C GLN A 333 -7.26 -14.79 -16.33
N GLU A 334 -7.82 -15.85 -15.76
CA GLU A 334 -7.54 -16.32 -14.40
C GLU A 334 -6.03 -16.43 -14.11
N GLY A 335 -5.59 -15.87 -12.98
CA GLY A 335 -4.18 -15.83 -12.57
C GLY A 335 -3.31 -14.84 -13.35
N THR A 336 -3.89 -14.01 -14.22
CA THR A 336 -3.18 -12.98 -15.00
C THR A 336 -3.86 -11.61 -14.87
N ALA A 337 -3.34 -10.59 -15.56
CA ALA A 337 -3.98 -9.27 -15.69
C ALA A 337 -4.58 -9.02 -17.09
N LYS A 338 -4.57 -10.02 -17.99
CA LYS A 338 -4.95 -9.85 -19.40
C LYS A 338 -6.45 -9.74 -19.56
N THR A 339 -6.92 -8.72 -20.27
CA THR A 339 -8.33 -8.56 -20.66
C THR A 339 -8.60 -9.25 -22.01
N SER A 340 -9.82 -9.09 -22.53
CA SER A 340 -10.19 -9.54 -23.88
C SER A 340 -9.49 -8.78 -25.03
N VAL A 341 -8.77 -7.69 -24.73
CA VAL A 341 -8.02 -6.89 -25.71
C VAL A 341 -6.54 -6.98 -25.40
N ASP A 342 -5.76 -7.50 -26.36
CA ASP A 342 -4.30 -7.59 -26.24
C ASP A 342 -3.67 -6.20 -26.03
N GLY A 343 -2.76 -6.10 -25.05
CA GLY A 343 -2.15 -4.83 -24.64
C GLY A 343 -2.97 -4.01 -23.64
N VAL A 344 -4.20 -4.43 -23.32
CA VAL A 344 -5.01 -3.86 -22.23
C VAL A 344 -5.04 -4.82 -21.05
N PHE A 345 -4.63 -4.32 -19.89
CA PHE A 345 -4.56 -5.06 -18.63
C PHE A 345 -5.47 -4.41 -17.59
N ALA A 346 -6.00 -5.19 -16.66
CA ALA A 346 -6.78 -4.68 -15.53
C ALA A 346 -6.21 -5.15 -14.20
N ALA A 347 -6.28 -4.29 -13.18
CA ALA A 347 -5.75 -4.57 -11.85
C ALA A 347 -6.59 -3.92 -10.73
N GLY A 348 -6.57 -4.55 -9.56
CA GLY A 348 -7.32 -4.13 -8.39
C GLY A 348 -8.81 -4.43 -8.50
N ASP A 349 -9.60 -3.72 -7.69
CA ASP A 349 -11.03 -3.95 -7.50
C ASP A 349 -11.87 -3.80 -8.79
N VAL A 350 -11.33 -3.21 -9.86
CA VAL A 350 -12.06 -3.09 -11.14
C VAL A 350 -12.29 -4.45 -11.82
N GLN A 351 -11.47 -5.44 -11.48
CA GLN A 351 -11.58 -6.83 -11.95
C GLN A 351 -11.77 -7.83 -10.80
N ASP A 352 -11.51 -7.43 -9.55
CA ASP A 352 -11.66 -8.28 -8.36
C ASP A 352 -12.93 -7.92 -7.58
N HIS A 353 -13.94 -8.77 -7.68
CA HIS A 353 -15.17 -8.67 -6.87
C HIS A 353 -15.13 -9.54 -5.61
N GLU A 354 -14.13 -10.42 -5.47
CA GLU A 354 -14.05 -11.43 -4.42
C GLU A 354 -13.31 -10.91 -3.19
N TRP A 355 -12.07 -10.42 -3.36
CA TRP A 355 -11.18 -10.10 -2.24
C TRP A 355 -11.25 -8.63 -1.82
N ARG A 356 -11.11 -7.71 -2.77
CA ARG A 356 -11.27 -6.25 -2.57
C ARG A 356 -10.47 -5.71 -1.38
N GLN A 357 -9.18 -6.05 -1.31
CA GLN A 357 -8.25 -5.58 -0.28
C GLN A 357 -7.13 -4.76 -0.92
N ALA A 358 -6.62 -3.76 -0.19
CA ALA A 358 -5.51 -2.94 -0.66
C ALA A 358 -4.27 -3.78 -1.03
N ILE A 359 -3.99 -4.84 -0.26
CA ILE A 359 -2.84 -5.72 -0.51
C ILE A 359 -3.03 -6.64 -1.72
N THR A 360 -4.25 -7.14 -1.97
CA THR A 360 -4.53 -7.93 -3.18
C THR A 360 -4.51 -7.04 -4.41
N ALA A 361 -5.05 -5.82 -4.30
CA ALA A 361 -4.97 -4.81 -5.35
C ALA A 361 -3.51 -4.46 -5.69
N ALA A 362 -2.66 -4.20 -4.69
CA ALA A 362 -1.22 -3.97 -4.91
C ALA A 362 -0.56 -5.16 -5.63
N GLY A 363 -0.82 -6.40 -5.17
CA GLY A 363 -0.34 -7.61 -5.82
C GLY A 363 -0.75 -7.71 -7.29
N SER A 364 -2.02 -7.46 -7.61
CA SER A 364 -2.52 -7.47 -8.99
C SER A 364 -1.92 -6.35 -9.85
N GLY A 365 -1.61 -5.19 -9.27
CA GLY A 365 -0.91 -4.10 -9.95
C GLY A 365 0.50 -4.50 -10.39
N CYS A 366 1.22 -5.24 -9.53
CA CYS A 366 2.51 -5.85 -9.88
C CYS A 366 2.37 -6.84 -11.06
N ILE A 367 1.38 -7.73 -11.01
CA ILE A 367 1.11 -8.70 -12.09
C ILE A 367 0.84 -7.97 -13.42
N ALA A 368 0.07 -6.88 -13.40
CA ALA A 368 -0.22 -6.08 -14.59
C ALA A 368 1.03 -5.41 -15.17
N ALA A 369 1.86 -4.78 -14.35
CA ALA A 369 3.10 -4.15 -14.82
C ALA A 369 4.09 -5.14 -15.44
N LEU A 370 4.27 -6.31 -14.82
CA LEU A 370 5.11 -7.38 -15.38
C LEU A 370 4.52 -7.96 -16.67
N SER A 371 3.20 -7.96 -16.81
CA SER A 371 2.53 -8.40 -18.03
C SER A 371 2.72 -7.40 -19.18
N VAL A 372 2.68 -6.10 -18.87
CA VAL A 372 3.01 -5.02 -19.81
C VAL A 372 4.43 -5.15 -20.34
N GLU A 373 5.42 -5.30 -19.46
CA GLU A 373 6.82 -5.45 -19.87
C GLU A 373 6.99 -6.63 -20.86
N ARG A 374 6.44 -7.79 -20.50
CA ARG A 374 6.47 -8.99 -21.36
C ARG A 374 5.78 -8.77 -22.70
N TYR A 375 4.65 -8.08 -22.71
CA TYR A 375 3.91 -7.77 -23.93
C TYR A 375 4.71 -6.85 -24.84
N LEU A 376 5.29 -5.77 -24.30
CA LEU A 376 6.10 -4.82 -25.06
C LEU A 376 7.33 -5.50 -25.67
N VAL A 377 8.04 -6.32 -24.91
CA VAL A 377 9.20 -7.09 -25.41
C VAL A 377 8.79 -8.08 -26.49
N SER A 378 7.72 -8.85 -26.27
CA SER A 378 7.30 -9.90 -27.21
C SER A 378 6.81 -9.36 -28.55
N ASN A 379 6.37 -8.10 -28.58
CA ASN A 379 5.87 -7.42 -29.78
C ASN A 379 6.87 -6.40 -30.37
N ASP A 380 8.09 -6.32 -29.84
CA ASP A 380 9.13 -5.36 -30.28
C ASP A 380 8.64 -3.89 -30.23
N LEU A 381 7.86 -3.56 -29.18
CA LEU A 381 7.28 -2.22 -28.95
C LEU A 381 7.96 -1.46 -27.81
N LEU A 382 8.88 -2.10 -27.09
CA LEU A 382 9.49 -1.52 -25.90
C LEU A 382 10.43 -0.36 -26.27
N ILE A 383 10.18 0.80 -25.69
CA ILE A 383 11.07 1.97 -25.76
C ILE A 383 11.73 2.14 -24.40
N GLU A 384 13.03 1.89 -24.29
CA GLU A 384 13.74 2.05 -23.01
C GLU A 384 13.93 3.53 -22.65
N PHE A 385 13.46 3.91 -21.47
CA PHE A 385 13.67 5.24 -20.90
C PHE A 385 14.69 5.18 -19.79
N HIS A 386 15.83 5.81 -20.02
CA HIS A 386 16.81 6.00 -18.96
C HIS A 386 16.41 7.25 -18.20
N GLN A 387 16.07 7.08 -16.91
CA GLN A 387 15.94 8.24 -16.04
C GLN A 387 17.21 9.08 -16.17
N PRO A 388 17.11 10.42 -16.28
CA PRO A 388 18.24 11.26 -16.00
C PRO A 388 18.76 10.78 -14.65
N LYS A 389 20.06 10.50 -14.54
CA LYS A 389 20.65 10.38 -13.22
C LYS A 389 20.40 11.75 -12.59
N THR A 390 19.35 11.86 -11.78
CA THR A 390 19.43 12.69 -10.60
C THR A 390 20.68 12.13 -9.96
N GLU A 391 21.78 12.87 -10.09
CA GLU A 391 22.76 12.79 -9.03
C GLU A 391 21.88 13.04 -7.80
N GLU A 392 21.47 11.96 -7.11
CA GLU A 392 21.55 11.99 -5.66
C GLU A 392 22.82 12.78 -5.46
N ALA A 393 22.72 13.98 -4.91
CA ALA A 393 23.91 14.64 -4.47
C ALA A 393 24.49 13.65 -3.44
N LYS A 394 25.29 12.70 -3.92
CA LYS A 394 26.63 12.49 -3.44
C LYS A 394 27.18 13.90 -3.52
N LYS A 395 26.87 14.66 -2.46
CA LYS A 395 27.56 15.87 -2.09
C LYS A 395 29.00 15.44 -2.31
N GLU A 396 29.62 15.94 -3.37
CA GLU A 396 31.06 15.79 -3.50
C GLU A 396 31.54 16.28 -2.15
N LEU A 397 32.10 15.35 -1.36
CA LEU A 397 32.48 15.62 0.01
C LEU A 397 33.30 16.89 -0.07
N THR A 398 32.74 17.99 0.42
CA THR A 398 33.49 19.23 0.42
C THR A 398 34.67 19.03 1.35
N ASP A 399 35.75 19.80 1.21
CA ASP A 399 36.84 19.76 2.20
C ASP A 399 36.38 20.10 3.64
N ARG A 400 35.10 20.47 3.85
CA ARG A 400 34.42 20.52 5.16
C ARG A 400 33.81 19.20 5.62
N ASP A 401 33.38 18.34 4.69
CA ASP A 401 32.90 16.98 4.99
C ASP A 401 34.09 16.00 5.17
N VAL A 402 35.26 16.33 4.62
CA VAL A 402 36.54 15.66 4.87
C VAL A 402 37.39 16.49 5.82
N GLN A 403 37.35 16.09 7.10
CA GLN A 403 38.45 16.27 8.05
C GLN A 403 38.61 17.66 8.70
N GLU A 404 37.80 17.91 9.73
CA GLU A 404 38.33 18.44 11.00
C GLU A 404 38.04 17.44 12.13
N GLY A 405 38.96 16.49 12.34
CA GLY A 405 39.08 15.81 13.64
C GLY A 405 38.09 14.69 13.98
N PHE A 406 37.40 14.04 13.03
CA PHE A 406 36.65 12.82 13.36
C PHE A 406 37.62 11.69 13.75
N ASP A 407 37.66 11.40 15.04
CA ASP A 407 38.33 10.26 15.63
C ASP A 407 37.28 9.44 16.36
N ILE A 408 37.07 8.19 15.93
CA ILE A 408 36.10 7.27 16.52
C ILE A 408 36.36 7.02 18.02
N THR A 409 37.58 7.24 18.51
CA THR A 409 37.89 7.08 19.93
C THR A 409 37.32 8.21 20.79
N CYS A 410 37.07 9.40 20.21
CA CYS A 410 36.50 10.53 20.90
C CYS A 410 35.06 10.25 21.36
N THR A 411 34.70 10.83 22.50
CA THR A 411 33.35 10.74 23.05
C THR A 411 32.40 11.75 22.41
N LYS A 412 32.88 12.93 22.00
CA LYS A 412 32.02 14.02 21.49
C LYS A 412 32.32 14.36 20.03
N HIS A 413 31.26 14.53 19.26
CA HIS A 413 31.27 14.68 17.81
C HIS A 413 30.24 15.73 17.37
N LYS A 414 30.41 16.27 16.16
CA LYS A 414 29.45 17.19 15.54
C LYS A 414 29.18 16.79 14.08
N GLY A 415 27.93 16.95 13.65
CA GLY A 415 27.53 16.89 12.26
C GLY A 415 27.20 15.49 11.73
N GLY A 416 26.59 15.47 10.55
CA GLY A 416 26.08 14.25 9.93
C GLY A 416 27.09 13.17 9.60
N TYR A 417 28.33 13.55 9.27
CA TYR A 417 29.40 12.58 8.96
C TYR A 417 29.72 11.68 10.15
N ALA A 418 29.96 12.28 11.32
CA ALA A 418 30.27 11.54 12.53
C ALA A 418 29.11 10.61 12.93
N LEU A 419 27.86 11.11 12.85
CA LEU A 419 26.68 10.29 13.13
C LEU A 419 26.63 9.03 12.26
N ARG A 420 26.77 9.19 10.94
CA ARG A 420 26.74 8.06 9.99
C ARG A 420 27.86 7.05 10.27
N LYS A 421 29.07 7.54 10.52
CA LYS A 421 30.22 6.69 10.82
C LYS A 421 30.03 5.89 12.10
N LEU A 422 29.66 6.56 13.19
CA LEU A 422 29.42 5.92 14.48
C LEU A 422 28.29 4.90 14.42
N TYR A 423 27.21 5.22 13.70
CA TYR A 423 26.06 4.33 13.55
C TYR A 423 26.41 3.00 12.86
N HIS A 424 27.42 3.00 11.97
CA HIS A 424 27.86 1.80 11.26
C HIS A 424 29.05 1.09 11.91
N GLU A 425 29.95 1.85 12.54
CA GLU A 425 31.28 1.36 12.93
C GLU A 425 31.46 1.23 14.45
N SER A 426 30.59 1.80 15.29
CA SER A 426 30.71 1.75 16.75
C SER A 426 29.63 0.90 17.43
N PRO A 427 30.00 0.03 18.40
CA PRO A 427 29.04 -0.70 19.23
C PRO A 427 28.56 0.10 20.46
N ARG A 428 29.16 1.27 20.74
CA ARG A 428 28.79 2.12 21.89
C ARG A 428 27.39 2.70 21.73
N LEU A 429 26.78 3.05 22.85
CA LEU A 429 25.56 3.85 22.85
C LEU A 429 25.81 5.20 22.16
N ILE A 430 24.95 5.60 21.23
CA ILE A 430 25.04 6.88 20.52
C ILE A 430 23.91 7.78 21.02
N CYS A 431 24.27 8.92 21.59
CA CYS A 431 23.39 9.98 22.04
C CYS A 431 23.46 11.15 21.06
N VAL A 432 22.38 11.39 20.32
CA VAL A 432 22.29 12.44 19.30
C VAL A 432 21.46 13.59 19.83
N LEU A 433 22.05 14.79 19.93
CA LEU A 433 21.36 16.02 20.27
C LEU A 433 21.06 16.82 19.00
N TYR A 434 19.78 16.98 18.69
CA TYR A 434 19.29 17.87 17.64
C TYR A 434 19.05 19.26 18.22
N THR A 435 19.70 20.25 17.64
CA THR A 435 19.70 21.64 18.11
C THR A 435 19.55 22.62 16.95
N SER A 436 19.30 23.89 17.27
CA SER A 436 19.34 25.00 16.30
C SER A 436 19.95 26.24 16.99
N PRO A 437 20.65 27.13 16.27
CA PRO A 437 21.23 28.37 16.81
C PRO A 437 20.19 29.32 17.42
N THR A 438 18.97 29.28 16.87
CA THR A 438 17.83 30.13 17.29
C THR A 438 17.04 29.53 18.45
N CYS A 439 17.34 28.29 18.84
CA CYS A 439 16.66 27.57 19.91
C CYS A 439 17.12 28.00 21.32
N GLY A 440 16.27 28.78 22.01
CA GLY A 440 16.50 29.19 23.41
C GLY A 440 16.72 28.02 24.38
N PRO A 441 15.82 27.03 24.46
CA PRO A 441 15.97 25.90 25.38
C PRO A 441 17.20 25.01 25.10
N CYS A 442 17.71 25.00 23.87
CA CYS A 442 18.93 24.27 23.51
C CYS A 442 20.16 24.78 24.26
N ARG A 443 20.23 26.10 24.51
CA ARG A 443 21.31 26.72 25.30
C ARG A 443 21.34 26.22 26.74
N THR A 444 20.19 25.82 27.29
CA THR A 444 20.06 25.23 28.62
C THR A 444 20.42 23.74 28.62
N LEU A 445 19.97 22.98 27.62
CA LEU A 445 20.18 21.53 27.58
C LEU A 445 21.63 21.15 27.29
N LYS A 446 22.29 21.84 26.35
CA LYS A 446 23.62 21.47 25.85
C LYS A 446 24.67 21.35 26.98
N PRO A 447 24.78 22.29 27.94
CA PRO A 447 25.70 22.13 29.08
C PRO A 447 25.32 21.00 30.04
N ILE A 448 24.02 20.75 30.25
CA ILE A 448 23.53 19.67 31.11
C ILE A 448 23.93 18.32 30.52
N LEU A 449 23.60 18.12 29.24
CA LEU A 449 23.86 16.88 28.54
C LEU A 449 25.36 16.63 28.39
N SER A 450 26.15 17.65 28.03
CA SER A 450 27.61 17.54 27.99
C SER A 450 28.19 17.05 29.32
N LYS A 451 27.75 17.61 30.46
CA LYS A 451 28.22 17.17 31.79
C LYS A 451 27.80 15.76 32.15
N VAL A 452 26.68 15.27 31.62
CA VAL A 452 26.28 13.87 31.81
C VAL A 452 27.18 12.98 30.97
N ILE A 453 27.38 13.31 29.69
CA ILE A 453 28.24 12.55 28.78
C ILE A 453 29.66 12.43 29.31
N ASP A 454 30.22 13.47 29.94
CA ASP A 454 31.54 13.45 30.56
C ASP A 454 31.67 12.38 31.67
N GLU A 455 30.56 11.97 32.31
CA GLU A 455 30.55 10.91 33.32
C GLU A 455 30.60 9.49 32.70
N PHE A 456 30.33 9.39 31.40
CA PHE A 456 30.28 8.14 30.62
C PHE A 456 31.28 8.14 29.48
N ASP A 457 32.40 8.85 29.69
CA ASP A 457 33.52 8.80 28.79
C ASP A 457 33.88 7.34 28.49
N GLU A 458 34.27 7.09 27.26
CA GLU A 458 34.53 5.75 26.73
C GLU A 458 33.36 4.74 26.64
N ASN A 459 32.13 5.11 27.02
CA ASN A 459 30.98 4.21 26.91
C ASN A 459 29.90 4.72 25.93
N VAL A 460 29.92 6.01 25.65
CA VAL A 460 28.91 6.70 24.84
C VAL A 460 29.58 7.53 23.77
N HIS A 461 28.95 7.64 22.60
CA HIS A 461 29.21 8.73 21.67
C HIS A 461 28.13 9.78 21.79
N PHE A 462 28.54 11.04 21.89
CA PHE A 462 27.66 12.19 21.84
C PHE A 462 27.84 12.90 20.51
N VAL A 463 26.75 13.04 19.74
CA VAL A 463 26.76 13.72 18.45
C VAL A 463 25.81 14.89 18.48
N GLU A 464 26.30 16.08 18.19
CA GLU A 464 25.48 17.28 18.03
C GLU A 464 25.13 17.47 16.54
N ILE A 465 23.85 17.56 16.23
CA ILE A 465 23.31 17.86 14.90
C ILE A 465 22.60 19.21 14.97
N ASP A 466 23.06 20.15 14.16
CA ASP A 466 22.37 21.41 13.95
C ASP A 466 21.35 21.22 12.82
N ILE A 467 20.06 21.36 13.12
CA ILE A 467 18.98 21.12 12.15
C ILE A 467 18.95 22.16 11.03
N GLU A 468 19.57 23.33 11.22
CA GLU A 468 19.70 24.36 10.18
C GLU A 468 20.88 24.04 9.24
N GLU A 469 21.94 23.40 9.76
CA GLU A 469 23.10 22.95 8.95
C GLU A 469 22.83 21.59 8.25
N ASP A 470 22.10 20.68 8.90
CA ASP A 470 21.81 19.31 8.45
C ASP A 470 20.29 19.00 8.40
N PRO A 471 19.48 19.71 7.57
CA PRO A 471 18.02 19.59 7.58
C PRO A 471 17.52 18.20 7.18
N GLU A 472 18.20 17.54 6.23
CA GLU A 472 17.86 16.20 5.77
C GLU A 472 17.98 15.14 6.87
N ILE A 473 18.95 15.31 7.78
CA ILE A 473 19.17 14.40 8.91
C ILE A 473 18.06 14.56 9.95
N ALA A 474 17.64 15.81 10.20
CA ALA A 474 16.54 16.11 11.09
C ALA A 474 15.21 15.55 10.56
N GLU A 475 14.96 15.70 9.25
CA GLU A 475 13.77 15.16 8.58
C GLU A 475 13.74 13.64 8.63
N ALA A 476 14.84 12.97 8.24
CA ALA A 476 14.95 11.52 8.28
C ALA A 476 14.81 10.94 9.70
N ALA A 477 15.24 11.69 10.72
CA ALA A 477 15.11 11.33 12.12
C ALA A 477 13.74 11.68 12.74
N GLY A 478 12.81 12.27 11.96
CA GLY A 478 11.47 12.63 12.41
C GLY A 478 11.45 13.75 13.46
N ILE A 479 12.39 14.70 13.37
CA ILE A 479 12.55 15.76 14.37
C ILE A 479 11.53 16.87 14.13
N MET A 480 10.49 16.90 14.96
CA MET A 480 9.42 17.90 14.92
C MET A 480 9.73 19.19 15.69
N GLY A 481 10.85 19.25 16.43
CA GLY A 481 11.25 20.43 17.18
C GLY A 481 12.54 20.23 17.99
N THR A 482 13.19 21.34 18.35
CA THR A 482 14.46 21.35 19.11
C THR A 482 14.29 21.99 20.50
N PRO A 483 15.04 21.53 21.53
CA PRO A 483 16.00 20.44 21.48
C PRO A 483 15.31 19.07 21.48
N CYS A 484 15.87 18.12 20.76
CA CYS A 484 15.47 16.72 20.80
C CYS A 484 16.71 15.85 21.00
N VAL A 485 16.61 14.81 21.82
CA VAL A 485 17.69 13.84 22.04
C VAL A 485 17.23 12.46 21.63
N GLN A 486 17.95 11.79 20.76
CA GLN A 486 17.71 10.39 20.39
C GLN A 486 18.87 9.50 20.82
N TYR A 487 18.55 8.27 21.21
CA TYR A 487 19.52 7.26 21.60
C TYR A 487 19.49 6.10 20.64
N PHE A 488 20.67 5.66 20.18
CA PHE A 488 20.82 4.52 19.29
C PHE A 488 21.84 3.54 19.84
N LYS A 489 21.59 2.24 19.67
CA LYS A 489 22.58 1.18 19.91
C LYS A 489 22.27 0.02 18.97
N ASN A 490 23.30 -0.62 18.42
CA ASN A 490 23.14 -1.78 17.52
C ASN A 490 22.18 -1.52 16.33
N LYS A 491 22.21 -0.31 15.77
CA LYS A 491 21.33 0.14 14.66
C LYS A 491 19.84 0.24 15.01
N GLU A 492 19.48 0.15 16.29
CA GLU A 492 18.12 0.37 16.76
C GLU A 492 18.02 1.71 17.51
N MET A 493 16.89 2.40 17.36
CA MET A 493 16.56 3.58 18.15
C MET A 493 15.93 3.14 19.47
N LEU A 494 16.58 3.47 20.59
CA LEU A 494 16.16 3.04 21.92
C LEU A 494 15.15 4.00 22.56
N LYS A 495 15.35 5.31 22.40
CA LYS A 495 14.49 6.34 23.01
C LYS A 495 14.63 7.69 22.31
N THR A 496 13.53 8.43 22.26
CA THR A 496 13.47 9.84 21.89
C THR A 496 13.04 10.68 23.10
N VAL A 497 13.74 11.79 23.34
CA VAL A 497 13.48 12.73 24.43
C VAL A 497 13.35 14.13 23.86
N SER A 498 12.11 14.64 23.82
CA SER A 498 11.83 16.00 23.37
C SER A 498 11.92 17.00 24.52
N GLY A 499 12.52 18.16 24.25
CA GLY A 499 12.68 19.26 25.20
C GLY A 499 13.79 19.03 26.24
N VAL A 500 13.82 19.91 27.23
CA VAL A 500 14.80 19.86 28.32
C VAL A 500 14.28 18.99 29.46
N LYS A 501 15.03 17.95 29.85
CA LYS A 501 14.74 17.10 31.01
C LYS A 501 15.74 17.31 32.14
N MET A 502 15.45 16.72 33.29
CA MET A 502 16.35 16.74 34.44
C MET A 502 17.62 15.92 34.15
N LYS A 503 18.78 16.39 34.65
CA LYS A 503 20.08 15.71 34.52
C LYS A 503 20.00 14.22 34.87
N ARG A 504 19.24 13.89 35.92
CA ARG A 504 19.04 12.53 36.42
C ARG A 504 18.47 11.58 35.36
N GLU A 505 17.53 12.05 34.53
CA GLU A 505 16.86 11.21 33.53
C GLU A 505 17.81 10.76 32.43
N TYR A 506 18.65 11.66 31.92
CA TYR A 506 19.67 11.33 30.93
C TYR A 506 20.70 10.35 31.48
N ARG A 507 21.13 10.57 32.73
CA ARG A 507 22.09 9.68 33.40
C ARG A 507 21.54 8.27 33.61
N GLU A 508 20.33 8.14 34.15
CA GLU A 508 19.71 6.83 34.38
C GLU A 508 19.52 6.05 33.08
N PHE A 509 19.15 6.74 32.00
CA PHE A 509 19.00 6.10 30.70
C PHE A 509 20.34 5.61 30.13
N ILE A 510 21.39 6.43 30.19
CA ILE A 510 22.72 6.05 29.72
C ILE A 510 23.28 4.90 30.55
N GLU A 511 23.17 4.95 31.89
CA GLU A 511 23.65 3.89 32.78
C GLU A 511 23.01 2.53 32.46
N ALA A 512 21.71 2.53 32.13
CA ALA A 512 20.98 1.30 31.80
C ALA A 512 21.31 0.72 30.41
N ASN A 513 21.90 1.53 29.50
CA ASN A 513 22.06 1.17 28.09
C ASN A 513 23.50 1.31 27.56
N LYS A 514 24.46 1.69 28.39
CA LYS A 514 25.88 1.84 28.01
C LYS A 514 26.51 0.53 27.54
#